data_AF-A0A2D6YB89-F1
#
_entry.id   AF-A0A2D6YB89-F1
#
_cell.length_a   1.000
_cell.length_b   1.000
_cell.length_c   1.000
_cell.angle_alpha   90.00
_cell.angle_beta   90.00
_cell.angle_gamma   90.00
#
_symmetry.space_group_name_H-M   'P 1'
#
loop_
_entity.id
_entity.type
_entity.pdbx_description
1 polymer ?
#
loop_
_entity_poly.entity_id
_entity_poly.type
_entity_poly.pdbx_seq_one_letter_code
_entity_poly.pdbx_strand_id
1 'polypeptide(L)'
;EKPDTESTTAPAEPVKEKPIALDIQPKGVSGLSLSSIAYQKNIKANQPMIGKSTREETIGQESLETAWKALSSQLEADGEYNLAALLNLDSPRLKNKVEIHLNFPNKTNKLELESEKGKVIGVLADALKNDLLQFVIHVSQEEQQNYVYTPRDKYEQLVKINPLVDDIRKEFDLDLN
;
A
#
# COMPACT_ATOMS: atom_id res chain seq x y z
N GLU A 1 -37.60 -57.00 -43.29
CA GLU A 1 -38.15 -55.99 -44.22
C GLU A 1 -37.33 -54.71 -44.08
N LYS A 2 -36.87 -54.16 -45.20
CA LYS A 2 -36.35 -52.78 -45.35
C LYS A 2 -37.51 -51.76 -45.11
N PRO A 3 -37.30 -50.43 -45.00
CA PRO A 3 -36.18 -49.68 -45.59
C PRO A 3 -35.61 -48.52 -44.75
N ASP A 4 -34.33 -48.23 -44.96
CA ASP A 4 -33.81 -46.86 -44.90
C ASP A 4 -32.91 -46.67 -46.14
N THR A 5 -33.35 -45.79 -47.03
CA THR A 5 -32.68 -45.28 -48.25
C THR A 5 -33.10 -43.81 -48.32
N GLU A 6 -32.18 -42.85 -48.31
CA GLU A 6 -31.59 -42.23 -49.51
C GLU A 6 -30.37 -41.39 -49.04
N SER A 7 -29.13 -41.57 -49.56
CA SER A 7 -28.56 -40.97 -50.80
C SER A 7 -28.95 -39.49 -50.95
N THR A 8 -28.09 -38.48 -51.13
CA THR A 8 -26.85 -38.24 -51.89
C THR A 8 -26.50 -36.75 -51.57
N THR A 9 -25.29 -36.17 -51.61
CA THR A 9 -24.37 -35.92 -52.73
C THR A 9 -23.09 -35.23 -52.21
N ALA A 10 -22.00 -35.37 -52.95
CA ALA A 10 -20.60 -35.00 -52.69
C ALA A 10 -20.26 -33.47 -52.72
N PRO A 11 -18.98 -33.04 -52.85
CA PRO A 11 -17.83 -33.11 -51.92
C PRO A 11 -17.18 -31.71 -51.69
N ALA A 12 -16.56 -31.45 -50.54
CA ALA A 12 -15.75 -30.24 -50.31
C ALA A 12 -14.31 -30.59 -49.89
N GLU A 13 -13.37 -29.91 -50.55
CA GLU A 13 -11.92 -30.16 -50.63
C GLU A 13 -11.16 -29.98 -49.29
N PRO A 14 -10.00 -30.65 -49.10
CA PRO A 14 -9.17 -30.50 -47.92
C PRO A 14 -8.34 -29.20 -47.95
N VAL A 15 -8.47 -28.42 -46.88
CA VAL A 15 -7.71 -27.19 -46.62
C VAL A 15 -6.21 -27.49 -46.50
N LYS A 16 -5.41 -26.87 -47.38
CA LYS A 16 -3.94 -26.87 -47.33
C LYS A 16 -3.46 -25.84 -46.31
N GLU A 17 -3.01 -26.29 -45.14
CA GLU A 17 -2.18 -25.45 -44.25
C GLU A 17 -0.72 -25.49 -44.71
N LYS A 18 -0.16 -24.32 -45.01
CA LYS A 18 1.28 -24.16 -45.29
C LYS A 18 2.03 -24.11 -43.95
N PRO A 19 3.13 -24.84 -43.77
CA PRO A 19 3.99 -24.64 -42.61
C PRO A 19 4.69 -23.28 -42.74
N ILE A 20 4.58 -22.45 -41.70
CA ILE A 20 5.39 -21.25 -41.54
C ILE A 20 6.80 -21.71 -41.22
N ALA A 21 7.68 -21.72 -42.23
CA ALA A 21 9.10 -21.95 -42.03
C ALA A 21 9.72 -20.67 -41.46
N LEU A 22 9.99 -20.66 -40.14
CA LEU A 22 10.93 -19.71 -39.54
C LEU A 22 12.35 -20.22 -39.81
N ASP A 23 12.95 -19.77 -40.91
CA ASP A 23 14.39 -19.93 -41.15
C ASP A 23 15.15 -18.96 -40.22
N ILE A 24 15.49 -19.42 -39.02
CA ILE A 24 16.36 -18.69 -38.09
C ILE A 24 17.77 -19.24 -38.25
N GLN A 25 18.49 -18.78 -39.26
CA GLN A 25 19.94 -18.99 -39.35
C GLN A 25 20.63 -18.24 -38.20
N PRO A 26 21.38 -18.88 -37.29
CA PRO A 26 22.14 -18.17 -36.28
C PRO A 26 23.44 -17.66 -36.91
N LYS A 27 23.36 -16.58 -37.69
CA LYS A 27 24.57 -15.88 -38.13
C LYS A 27 25.09 -15.06 -36.95
N GLY A 28 26.11 -15.62 -36.29
CA GLY A 28 26.73 -15.08 -35.09
C GLY A 28 27.01 -13.58 -35.19
N VAL A 29 26.20 -12.79 -34.49
CA VAL A 29 26.50 -11.41 -34.16
C VAL A 29 26.76 -11.40 -32.67
N SER A 30 28.04 -11.31 -32.31
CA SER A 30 28.47 -11.12 -30.93
C SER A 30 27.69 -9.96 -30.32
N GLY A 31 27.34 -10.06 -29.03
CA GLY A 31 26.53 -9.09 -28.27
C GLY A 31 27.10 -7.67 -28.17
N LEU A 32 28.17 -7.37 -28.92
CA LEU A 32 28.89 -6.09 -29.00
C LEU A 32 28.97 -5.54 -30.45
N SER A 33 28.23 -6.11 -31.41
CA SER A 33 28.23 -5.62 -32.79
C SER A 33 27.58 -4.24 -32.90
N LEU A 34 28.16 -3.33 -33.69
CA LEU A 34 27.62 -1.97 -33.96
C LEU A 34 26.17 -2.01 -34.47
N SER A 35 25.82 -3.06 -35.23
CA SER A 35 24.45 -3.32 -35.68
C SER A 35 23.49 -3.66 -34.53
N SER A 36 23.96 -4.36 -33.49
CA SER A 36 23.19 -4.65 -32.27
C SER A 36 23.00 -3.38 -31.43
N ILE A 37 24.02 -2.52 -31.33
CA ILE A 37 23.94 -1.23 -30.62
C ILE A 37 22.95 -0.29 -31.33
N ALA A 38 23.01 -0.21 -32.66
CA ALA A 38 22.06 0.59 -33.43
C ALA A 38 20.63 0.08 -33.22
N TYR A 39 20.39 -1.23 -33.36
CA TYR A 39 19.08 -1.83 -33.14
C TYR A 39 18.53 -1.57 -31.73
N GLN A 40 19.34 -1.75 -30.68
CA GLN A 40 18.94 -1.45 -29.31
C GLN A 40 18.66 0.05 -29.07
N LYS A 41 19.44 0.95 -29.70
CA LYS A 41 19.21 2.40 -29.62
C LYS A 41 17.88 2.80 -30.27
N ASN A 42 17.55 2.20 -31.40
CA ASN A 42 16.29 2.45 -32.10
C ASN A 42 15.09 1.98 -31.28
N ILE A 43 15.18 0.82 -30.61
CA ILE A 43 14.12 0.30 -29.73
C ILE A 43 13.91 1.21 -28.52
N LYS A 44 14.97 1.69 -27.88
CA LYS A 44 14.86 2.62 -26.74
C LYS A 44 14.33 3.99 -27.15
N ALA A 45 14.67 4.48 -28.34
CA ALA A 45 14.23 5.78 -28.84
C ALA A 45 12.76 5.79 -29.31
N ASN A 46 12.22 4.63 -29.69
CA ASN A 46 10.85 4.48 -30.17
C ASN A 46 9.90 3.85 -29.13
N GLN A 47 10.35 3.73 -27.88
CA GLN A 47 9.46 3.33 -26.80
C GLN A 47 8.53 4.52 -26.50
N PRO A 48 7.21 4.40 -26.75
CA PRO A 48 6.30 5.48 -26.41
C PRO A 48 6.42 5.71 -24.90
N MET A 49 6.79 6.94 -24.52
CA MET A 49 6.61 7.42 -23.16
C MET A 49 5.11 7.38 -22.90
N ILE A 50 4.62 6.27 -22.34
CA ILE A 50 3.27 6.20 -21.81
C ILE A 50 3.27 7.22 -20.68
N GLY A 51 2.78 8.43 -20.96
CA GLY A 51 2.48 9.42 -19.94
C GLY A 51 1.50 8.75 -19.00
N LYS A 52 1.97 8.28 -17.85
CA LYS A 52 1.14 7.69 -16.83
C LYS A 52 0.21 8.81 -16.37
N SER A 53 -1.04 8.79 -16.82
CA SER A 53 -2.05 9.76 -16.38
C SER A 53 -2.10 9.65 -14.87
N THR A 54 -1.66 10.68 -14.16
CA THR A 54 -1.66 10.71 -12.70
C THR A 54 -3.10 10.96 -12.26
N ARG A 55 -3.62 10.11 -11.38
CA ARG A 55 -4.96 10.29 -10.81
C ARG A 55 -4.85 11.27 -9.65
N GLU A 56 -5.69 12.30 -9.65
CA GLU A 56 -5.63 13.40 -8.67
C GLU A 56 -7.03 13.66 -8.07
N GLU A 57 -7.75 12.60 -7.69
CA GLU A 57 -9.09 12.75 -7.13
C GLU A 57 -9.04 13.40 -5.74
N THR A 58 -10.00 14.27 -5.44
CA THR A 58 -10.05 14.92 -4.12
C THR A 58 -10.52 13.92 -3.07
N ILE A 59 -9.73 13.80 -2.00
CA ILE A 59 -9.94 12.80 -0.96
C ILE A 59 -10.50 13.44 0.31
N GLY A 60 -11.45 12.76 0.94
CA GLY A 60 -11.98 13.10 2.26
C GLY A 60 -11.46 12.16 3.35
N GLN A 61 -11.51 12.63 4.60
CA GLN A 61 -11.08 11.85 5.77
C GLN A 61 -11.88 10.55 5.92
N GLU A 62 -13.20 10.60 5.75
CA GLU A 62 -14.07 9.42 5.88
C GLU A 62 -13.75 8.35 4.82
N SER A 63 -13.46 8.77 3.59
CA SER A 63 -13.06 7.87 2.50
C SER A 63 -11.72 7.22 2.79
N LEU A 64 -10.75 7.98 3.32
CA LEU A 64 -9.47 7.45 3.77
C LEU A 64 -9.64 6.43 4.90
N GLU A 65 -10.44 6.73 5.92
CA GLU A 65 -10.68 5.80 7.04
C GLU A 65 -11.36 4.50 6.58
N THR A 66 -12.29 4.60 5.62
CA THR A 66 -12.96 3.43 5.03
C THR A 66 -11.96 2.57 4.25
N ALA A 67 -11.13 3.20 3.40
CA ALA A 67 -10.08 2.51 2.65
C ALA A 67 -9.01 1.91 3.58
N TRP A 68 -8.67 2.58 4.67
CA TRP A 68 -7.72 2.11 5.67
C TRP A 68 -8.19 0.85 6.38
N LYS A 69 -9.45 0.83 6.81
CA LYS A 69 -10.06 -0.36 7.42
C LYS A 69 -10.13 -1.53 6.44
N ALA A 70 -10.53 -1.25 5.20
CA ALA A 70 -10.56 -2.27 4.15
C ALA A 70 -9.17 -2.85 3.88
N LEU A 71 -8.13 -2.00 3.83
CA LEU A 71 -6.74 -2.44 3.68
C LEU A 71 -6.30 -3.32 4.85
N SER A 72 -6.58 -2.92 6.08
CA SER A 72 -6.23 -3.71 7.28
C SER A 72 -6.86 -5.11 7.22
N SER A 73 -8.16 -5.20 6.90
CA SER A 73 -8.84 -6.49 6.72
C SER A 73 -8.30 -7.31 5.55
N GLN A 74 -7.88 -6.67 4.46
CA GLN A 74 -7.26 -7.35 3.32
C GLN A 74 -5.90 -7.96 3.73
N LEU A 75 -5.09 -7.23 4.48
CA LEU A 75 -3.79 -7.71 4.96
C LEU A 75 -3.95 -8.89 5.94
N GLU A 76 -4.98 -8.88 6.79
CA GLU A 76 -5.31 -10.03 7.64
C GLU A 76 -5.71 -11.26 6.82
N ALA A 77 -6.45 -11.07 5.72
CA ALA A 77 -6.83 -12.15 4.81
C ALA A 77 -5.62 -12.70 4.01
N ASP A 78 -4.69 -11.83 3.65
CA ASP A 78 -3.44 -12.19 2.95
C ASP A 78 -2.40 -12.84 3.88
N GLY A 79 -2.67 -12.90 5.20
CA GLY A 79 -1.82 -13.52 6.22
C GLY A 79 -0.74 -12.60 6.80
N GLU A 80 -0.76 -11.30 6.46
CA GLU A 80 0.18 -10.28 6.93
C GLU A 80 -0.29 -9.61 8.22
N TYR A 81 -0.55 -10.42 9.25
CA TYR A 81 -1.06 -9.96 10.54
C TYR A 81 -0.16 -8.92 11.22
N ASN A 82 1.15 -8.98 11.01
CA ASN A 82 2.10 -8.02 11.59
C ASN A 82 1.85 -6.60 11.06
N LEU A 83 1.70 -6.46 9.73
CA LEU A 83 1.44 -5.17 9.10
C LEU A 83 0.02 -4.70 9.43
N ALA A 84 -0.97 -5.59 9.40
CA ALA A 84 -2.33 -5.25 9.82
C ALA A 84 -2.37 -4.72 11.26
N ALA A 85 -1.70 -5.40 12.20
CA ALA A 85 -1.57 -4.95 13.57
C ALA A 85 -0.90 -3.57 13.65
N LEU A 86 0.19 -3.36 12.89
CA LEU A 86 0.87 -2.07 12.84
C LEU A 86 -0.04 -0.93 12.32
N LEU A 87 -0.85 -1.19 11.29
CA LEU A 87 -1.81 -0.19 10.78
C LEU A 87 -2.97 0.04 11.74
N ASN A 88 -3.31 -0.93 12.59
CA ASN A 88 -4.35 -0.82 13.60
C ASN A 88 -3.88 -0.08 14.87
N LEU A 89 -2.57 0.19 15.02
CA LEU A 89 -2.04 0.95 16.16
C LEU A 89 -2.43 2.44 16.15
N ASP A 90 -2.61 3.05 14.97
CA ASP A 90 -3.00 4.46 14.83
C ASP A 90 -4.06 4.62 13.73
N SER A 91 -4.84 5.70 13.84
CA SER A 91 -5.79 6.10 12.80
C SER A 91 -5.16 7.15 11.87
N PRO A 92 -5.27 7.00 10.55
CA PRO A 92 -4.68 7.93 9.60
C PRO A 92 -5.38 9.28 9.66
N ARG A 93 -4.61 10.37 9.73
CA ARG A 93 -5.13 11.75 9.70
C ARG A 93 -4.77 12.42 8.37
N LEU A 94 -5.77 12.78 7.57
CA LEU A 94 -5.56 13.48 6.31
C LEU A 94 -5.28 14.96 6.55
N LYS A 95 -4.13 15.44 6.06
CA LYS A 95 -3.77 16.86 5.98
C LYS A 95 -3.51 17.25 4.54
N ASN A 96 -3.75 18.52 4.21
CA ASN A 96 -3.51 19.08 2.88
C ASN A 96 -4.16 18.30 1.72
N LYS A 97 -5.19 17.49 2.00
CA LYS A 97 -5.89 16.58 1.07
C LYS A 97 -5.04 15.45 0.45
N VAL A 98 -3.74 15.39 0.72
CA VAL A 98 -2.83 14.39 0.12
C VAL A 98 -1.88 13.74 1.13
N GLU A 99 -1.64 14.39 2.27
CA GLU A 99 -0.72 13.89 3.28
C GLU A 99 -1.47 13.07 4.33
N ILE A 100 -1.08 11.82 4.51
CA ILE A 100 -1.60 10.95 5.55
C ILE A 100 -0.60 10.94 6.72
N HIS A 101 -1.03 11.51 7.84
CA HIS A 101 -0.22 11.66 9.04
C HIS A 101 -0.48 10.51 10.00
N LEU A 102 0.57 9.81 10.38
CA LEU A 102 0.56 8.69 11.32
C LEU A 102 1.52 8.97 12.48
N ASN A 103 1.17 8.48 13.66
CA ASN A 103 1.93 8.61 14.87
C ASN A 103 2.22 7.23 15.45
N PHE A 104 3.50 6.90 15.63
CA PHE A 104 3.91 5.67 16.29
C PHE A 104 4.63 5.96 17.61
N PRO A 105 4.47 5.08 18.62
CA PRO A 105 5.08 5.28 19.93
C PRO A 105 6.60 5.12 19.92
N ASN A 106 7.14 4.32 18.99
CA ASN A 106 8.57 4.03 18.92
C ASN A 106 9.10 4.07 17.47
N LYS A 107 10.42 4.13 17.34
CA LYS A 107 11.10 4.16 16.04
C LYS A 107 11.04 2.83 15.28
N THR A 108 10.88 1.72 16.00
CA THR A 108 10.78 0.38 15.40
C THR A 108 9.55 0.26 14.53
N ASN A 109 8.39 0.67 15.04
CA ASN A 109 7.12 0.68 14.31
C ASN A 109 7.18 1.60 13.07
N LYS A 110 7.88 2.74 13.20
CA LYS A 110 8.14 3.62 12.06
C LYS A 110 8.93 2.90 10.96
N LEU A 111 10.02 2.22 11.30
CA LEU A 111 10.87 1.54 10.33
C LEU A 111 10.13 0.39 9.61
N GLU A 112 9.32 -0.35 10.35
CA GLU A 112 8.48 -1.41 9.81
C GLU A 112 7.50 -0.86 8.77
N LEU A 113 6.76 0.21 9.12
CA LEU A 113 5.85 0.83 8.16
C LEU A 113 6.59 1.46 6.98
N GLU A 114 7.76 2.09 7.19
CA GLU A 114 8.55 2.67 6.10
C GLU A 114 9.05 1.63 5.11
N SER A 115 9.28 0.39 5.55
CA SER A 115 9.68 -0.74 4.69
C SER A 115 8.51 -1.18 3.80
N GLU A 116 7.31 -1.26 4.38
CA GLU A 116 6.09 -1.71 3.68
C GLU A 116 5.26 -0.58 3.05
N LYS A 117 5.69 0.68 3.23
CA LYS A 117 4.92 1.88 2.81
C LYS A 117 4.53 1.85 1.34
N GLY A 118 5.38 1.30 0.48
CA GLY A 118 5.14 1.26 -0.97
C GLY A 118 3.90 0.44 -1.31
N LYS A 119 3.73 -0.69 -0.60
CA LYS A 119 2.57 -1.56 -0.73
C LYS A 119 1.31 -0.85 -0.23
N VAL A 120 1.38 -0.29 0.98
CA VAL A 120 0.27 0.41 1.63
C VAL A 120 -0.20 1.61 0.79
N ILE A 121 0.73 2.49 0.35
CA ILE A 121 0.41 3.64 -0.50
C ILE A 121 -0.17 3.17 -1.84
N GLY A 122 0.37 2.11 -2.44
CA GLY A 122 -0.14 1.60 -3.71
C GLY A 122 -1.62 1.22 -3.63
N VAL A 123 -2.00 0.44 -2.62
CA VAL A 123 -3.41 0.03 -2.43
C VAL A 123 -4.30 1.22 -2.11
N LEU A 124 -3.85 2.15 -1.26
CA LEU A 124 -4.62 3.35 -0.94
C LEU A 124 -4.78 4.28 -2.15
N ALA A 125 -3.75 4.44 -2.97
CA ALA A 125 -3.79 5.23 -4.19
C ALA A 125 -4.78 4.64 -5.21
N ASP A 126 -4.87 3.31 -5.29
CA ASP A 126 -5.85 2.62 -6.12
C ASP A 126 -7.28 2.76 -5.58
N ALA A 127 -7.47 2.58 -4.28
CA ALA A 127 -8.79 2.70 -3.64
C ALA A 127 -9.34 4.14 -3.69
N LEU A 128 -8.47 5.13 -3.50
CA LEU A 128 -8.83 6.56 -3.43
C LEU A 128 -8.63 7.28 -4.76
N LYS A 129 -8.15 6.57 -5.80
CA LYS A 129 -7.82 7.11 -7.13
C LYS A 129 -6.99 8.39 -7.05
N ASN A 130 -6.00 8.38 -6.16
CA ASN A 130 -5.09 9.50 -5.98
C ASN A 130 -3.65 9.01 -5.84
N ASP A 131 -2.84 9.30 -6.84
CA ASP A 131 -1.43 8.88 -6.91
C ASP A 131 -0.48 9.87 -6.21
N LEU A 132 -0.98 11.01 -5.72
CA LEU A 132 -0.23 12.04 -5.01
C LEU A 132 -0.17 11.82 -3.49
N LEU A 133 -0.70 10.70 -3.00
CA LEU A 133 -0.72 10.36 -1.58
C LEU A 133 0.70 10.26 -0.99
N GLN A 134 0.90 10.87 0.17
CA GLN A 134 2.17 10.84 0.88
C GLN A 134 1.99 10.47 2.36
N PHE A 135 2.86 9.61 2.89
CA PHE A 135 2.90 9.35 4.32
C PHE A 135 3.85 10.31 5.05
N VAL A 136 3.35 10.86 6.14
CA VAL A 136 4.13 11.62 7.11
C VAL A 136 4.07 10.89 8.44
N ILE A 137 5.17 10.23 8.80
CA ILE A 137 5.23 9.38 10.00
C ILE A 137 5.98 10.13 11.11
N HIS A 138 5.27 10.40 12.19
CA HIS A 138 5.78 10.99 13.42
C HIS A 138 6.04 9.92 14.48
N VAL A 139 7.06 10.15 15.31
CA VAL A 139 7.35 9.30 16.46
C VAL A 139 7.09 10.13 17.71
N SER A 140 6.07 9.75 18.47
CA SER A 140 5.75 10.39 19.75
C SER A 140 6.13 9.45 20.88
N GLN A 141 7.38 9.58 21.34
CA GLN A 141 7.91 8.83 22.48
C GLN A 141 7.21 9.21 23.81
N GLU A 142 6.40 10.27 23.81
CA GLU A 142 5.74 10.85 24.98
C GLU A 142 4.54 10.03 25.48
N GLU A 143 3.88 9.22 24.64
CA GLU A 143 2.72 8.43 25.09
C GLU A 143 3.12 7.31 26.07
N GLN A 144 4.35 6.83 26.00
CA GLN A 144 4.87 5.86 26.97
C GLN A 144 5.16 6.50 28.34
N GLN A 145 5.49 7.80 28.39
CA GLN A 145 5.84 8.52 29.62
C GLN A 145 4.60 9.01 30.38
N ASN A 146 3.43 9.05 29.72
CA ASN A 146 2.17 9.50 30.32
C ASN A 146 1.38 8.38 31.01
N TYR A 147 1.88 7.14 31.00
CA TYR A 147 1.32 6.09 31.85
C TYR A 147 1.88 6.19 33.25
N VAL A 148 1.11 6.84 34.09
CA VAL A 148 1.49 7.16 35.45
C VAL A 148 1.01 6.04 36.36
N TYR A 149 1.90 5.09 36.66
CA TYR A 149 1.54 3.83 37.30
C TYR A 149 1.44 3.92 38.82
N THR A 150 2.26 4.75 39.48
CA THR A 150 2.24 4.87 40.93
C THR A 150 1.22 5.93 41.41
N PRO A 151 0.59 5.76 42.58
CA PRO A 151 -0.29 6.79 43.17
C PRO A 151 0.39 8.15 43.28
N ARG A 152 1.69 8.14 43.57
CA ARG A 152 2.52 9.33 43.74
C ARG A 152 2.72 10.08 42.43
N ASP A 153 3.06 9.37 41.35
CA ASP A 153 3.24 10.01 40.05
C ASP A 153 1.89 10.57 39.54
N LYS A 154 0.76 9.86 39.79
CA LYS A 154 -0.59 10.30 39.37
C LYS A 154 -0.93 11.64 40.01
N TYR A 155 -0.61 11.76 41.30
CA TYR A 155 -0.75 13.00 42.05
C TYR A 155 0.10 14.13 41.45
N GLU A 156 1.38 13.89 41.11
CA GLU A 156 2.23 14.91 40.49
C GLU A 156 1.71 15.39 39.13
N GLN A 157 1.14 14.49 38.33
CA GLN A 157 0.53 14.85 37.05
C GLN A 157 -0.76 15.68 37.26
N LEU A 158 -1.58 15.32 38.24
CA LEU A 158 -2.79 16.08 38.61
C LEU A 158 -2.45 17.48 39.11
N VAL A 159 -1.39 17.64 39.91
CA VAL A 159 -0.90 18.95 40.39
C VAL A 159 -0.40 19.82 39.23
N LYS A 160 0.28 19.24 38.23
CA LYS A 160 0.70 19.97 37.02
C LYS A 160 -0.47 20.50 36.20
N ILE A 161 -1.58 19.76 36.16
CA ILE A 161 -2.80 20.17 35.43
C ILE A 161 -3.59 21.18 36.25
N ASN A 162 -3.70 21.00 37.56
CA ASN A 162 -4.42 21.88 38.46
C ASN A 162 -3.69 22.00 39.81
N PRO A 163 -3.05 23.16 40.10
CA PRO A 163 -2.33 23.39 41.35
C PRO A 163 -3.20 23.23 42.61
N LEU A 164 -4.53 23.45 42.49
CA LEU A 164 -5.48 23.31 43.60
C LEU A 164 -5.55 21.89 44.16
N VAL A 165 -5.08 20.89 43.41
CA VAL A 165 -5.03 19.49 43.87
C VAL A 165 -4.10 19.32 45.08
N ASP A 166 -3.03 20.11 45.19
CA ASP A 166 -2.16 20.07 46.38
C ASP A 166 -2.83 20.69 47.60
N ASP A 167 -3.60 21.76 47.41
CA ASP A 167 -4.36 22.40 48.49
C ASP A 167 -5.44 21.44 49.03
N ILE A 168 -6.16 20.76 48.14
CA ILE A 168 -7.14 19.73 48.52
C ILE A 168 -6.47 18.58 49.28
N ARG A 169 -5.29 18.11 48.83
CA ARG A 169 -4.57 17.04 49.55
C ARG A 169 -4.22 17.48 50.98
N LYS A 170 -3.75 18.72 51.14
CA LYS A 170 -3.35 19.29 52.44
C LYS A 170 -4.55 19.53 53.36
N GLU A 171 -5.65 20.02 52.82
CA GLU A 171 -6.84 20.38 53.61
C GLU A 171 -7.61 19.15 54.10
N PHE A 172 -7.56 18.05 53.34
CA PHE A 172 -8.23 16.80 53.66
C PHE A 172 -7.30 15.70 54.20
N ASP A 173 -6.02 16.01 54.45
CA ASP A 173 -5.00 15.08 54.96
C ASP A 173 -4.94 13.73 54.21
N LEU A 174 -4.96 13.81 52.86
CA LEU A 174 -5.03 12.62 52.01
C LEU A 174 -3.65 11.96 51.84
N ASP A 175 -3.53 10.70 52.26
CA ASP A 175 -2.34 9.87 52.10
C ASP A 175 -2.17 9.33 50.67
N LEU A 176 -0.91 9.27 50.21
CA LEU A 176 -0.51 8.78 48.88
C LEU A 176 0.21 7.42 49.02
N ASN A 177 -0.53 6.38 49.39
CA ASN A 177 -0.03 4.99 49.45
C ASN A 177 -0.53 4.14 48.29
#